data_AF-A0A2S0KHB1-F1
#
_entry.id   AF-A0A2S0KHB1-F1
#
_cell.length_a   1.000
_cell.length_b   1.000
_cell.length_c   1.000
_cell.angle_alpha   90.00
_cell.angle_beta   90.00
_cell.angle_gamma   90.00
#
_symmetry.space_group_name_H-M   'P 1'
#
loop_
_entity.id
_entity.type
_entity.pdbx_description
1 polymer ?
#
loop_
_entity_poly.entity_id
_entity_poly.type
_entity_poly.pdbx_seq_one_letter_code
_entity_poly.pdbx_strand_id
1 'polypeptide(L)'
;MRTTDFLRRGTRRAVATVAVLATAATVAIAQPATSNADPARNPDQLLKRYKQLSIQAEKSAEAMNHAQSEYDKQRKLVVLSRKKASSAQKQLDDATKKMDAAQVKIDALARASYRGARVNRLYAMLVSDSPQNLLDNMTDLEVISRQATADLRAVKKTASTAATAKKNAEKAGTDAAAAVKDAQRKRGDLQAKQAELQLEAIGVRAVYHSMTGRQLAALRGPKYDFDPRIVPKGTSPALIAVHAALTRIGDPYVWGATGPDEFDCSGLMVWAYKQAGKTIPRTSQAQMGGGRPVDRKDLKPGDLIIHYDDAHHVSMYVGDGYVIHASTFGVPVAVVPVDKAGPFNTARRY
;
A
#
# COMPACT_ATOMS: atom_id res chain seq x y z
N MET A 1 22.26 -62.12 32.85
CA MET A 1 23.46 -62.53 33.61
C MET A 1 24.53 -61.48 33.36
N ARG A 2 24.93 -60.74 34.43
CA ARG A 2 26.09 -59.83 34.59
C ARG A 2 26.20 -58.59 33.66
N THR A 3 26.03 -57.33 34.14
CA THR A 3 26.98 -56.45 34.90
C THR A 3 28.33 -56.33 34.18
N THR A 4 28.87 -55.15 33.79
CA THR A 4 29.17 -53.93 34.57
C THR A 4 29.70 -52.81 33.64
N ASP A 5 29.33 -51.56 33.94
CA ASP A 5 30.17 -50.35 34.12
C ASP A 5 31.38 -50.05 33.22
N PHE A 6 31.45 -48.83 32.64
CA PHE A 6 32.72 -48.09 32.45
C PHE A 6 32.50 -46.57 32.20
N LEU A 7 32.70 -45.82 33.29
CA LEU A 7 33.54 -44.61 33.43
C LEU A 7 33.36 -43.37 32.52
N ARG A 8 32.96 -42.32 33.24
CA ARG A 8 32.94 -40.87 32.98
C ARG A 8 34.36 -40.28 32.89
N ARG A 9 34.71 -39.67 31.75
CA ARG A 9 35.77 -38.65 31.54
C ARG A 9 35.28 -37.78 30.36
N GLY A 10 35.23 -36.45 30.34
CA GLY A 10 35.86 -35.42 31.13
C GLY A 10 36.76 -34.57 30.23
N THR A 11 36.24 -33.55 29.53
CA THR A 11 37.07 -32.48 28.93
C THR A 11 36.29 -31.19 28.60
N ARG A 12 36.55 -30.17 29.44
CA ARG A 12 36.89 -28.77 29.12
C ARG A 12 35.86 -27.88 28.40
N ARG A 13 35.15 -27.10 29.22
CA ARG A 13 34.58 -25.78 28.87
C ARG A 13 35.72 -24.77 28.64
N ALA A 14 35.70 -24.07 27.51
CA ALA A 14 36.44 -22.84 27.31
C ALA A 14 35.55 -21.66 27.75
N VAL A 15 35.86 -21.09 28.92
CA VAL A 15 35.33 -19.80 29.36
C VAL A 15 36.41 -18.78 29.04
N ALA A 16 36.12 -17.86 28.12
CA ALA A 16 36.97 -16.72 27.84
C ALA A 16 36.73 -15.65 28.89
N THR A 17 37.70 -15.52 29.79
CA THR A 17 37.85 -14.45 30.77
C THR A 17 38.32 -13.18 30.05
N VAL A 18 37.53 -12.10 30.12
CA VAL A 18 38.06 -10.74 29.92
C VAL A 18 37.86 -9.99 31.23
N ALA A 19 38.97 -9.48 31.72
CA ALA A 19 39.20 -8.98 33.06
C ALA A 19 38.35 -7.73 33.37
N VAL A 20 37.68 -7.78 34.52
CA VAL A 20 37.16 -6.59 35.22
C VAL A 20 38.32 -6.02 36.02
N LEU A 21 38.84 -4.85 35.59
CA LEU A 21 39.71 -4.04 36.42
C LEU A 21 38.85 -3.27 37.43
N ALA A 22 38.93 -3.71 38.68
CA ALA A 22 38.46 -2.98 39.85
C ALA A 22 39.56 -2.03 40.32
N THR A 23 39.30 -0.72 40.33
CA THR A 23 40.02 0.24 41.16
C THR A 23 39.13 1.42 41.58
N ALA A 24 39.28 1.76 42.86
CA ALA A 24 38.84 2.97 43.58
C ALA A 24 37.34 3.13 43.88
N ALA A 25 36.94 2.53 45.01
CA ALA A 25 35.86 3.06 45.83
C ALA A 25 36.27 4.44 46.39
N THR A 26 35.68 5.51 45.86
CA THR A 26 35.66 6.81 46.51
C THR A 26 34.44 6.89 47.42
N VAL A 27 34.67 7.03 48.71
CA VAL A 27 33.65 7.37 49.71
C VAL A 27 33.09 8.75 49.35
N ALA A 28 31.88 8.79 48.80
CA ALA A 28 31.16 10.04 48.58
C ALA A 28 30.65 10.56 49.93
N ILE A 29 31.31 11.61 50.42
CA ILE A 29 30.83 12.41 51.55
C ILE A 29 29.47 12.98 51.16
N ALA A 30 28.44 12.70 51.96
CA ALA A 30 27.11 13.25 51.81
C ALA A 30 27.19 14.79 51.87
N GLN A 31 27.11 15.43 50.69
CA GLN A 31 26.84 16.86 50.63
C GLN A 31 25.35 17.08 50.86
N PRO A 32 24.95 18.13 51.63
CA PRO A 32 23.55 18.45 51.82
C PRO A 32 22.94 18.72 50.45
N ALA A 33 21.77 18.11 50.21
CA ALA A 33 21.00 18.32 49.00
C ALA A 33 20.74 19.82 48.82
N THR A 34 21.53 20.47 47.96
CA THR A 34 21.09 21.73 47.38
C THR A 34 19.89 21.38 46.53
N SER A 35 18.76 21.97 46.89
CA SER A 35 17.48 21.86 46.21
C SER A 35 17.58 22.48 44.82
N ASN A 36 18.33 21.86 43.92
CA ASN A 36 18.23 22.15 42.49
C ASN A 36 17.01 21.39 41.99
N ALA A 37 15.89 22.10 41.99
CA ALA A 37 14.65 21.66 41.37
C ALA A 37 14.94 21.11 39.97
N ASP A 38 14.55 19.87 39.75
CA ASP A 38 14.48 19.22 38.44
C ASP A 38 13.89 20.21 37.41
N PRO A 39 14.57 20.50 36.29
CA PRO A 39 14.10 21.43 35.26
C PRO A 39 12.74 21.05 34.66
N ALA A 40 12.19 19.87 34.97
CA ALA A 40 10.87 19.42 34.58
C ALA A 40 9.67 20.15 35.26
N ARG A 41 9.87 21.10 36.19
CA ARG A 41 8.76 21.71 36.97
C ARG A 41 8.13 22.98 36.39
N ASN A 42 8.64 23.57 35.30
CA ASN A 42 7.97 24.74 34.71
C ASN A 42 6.76 24.30 33.86
N PRO A 43 5.51 24.70 34.20
CA PRO A 43 4.31 24.29 33.48
C PRO A 43 4.33 24.58 31.98
N ASP A 44 4.95 25.69 31.57
CA ASP A 44 5.03 26.10 30.16
C ASP A 44 6.06 25.29 29.38
N GLN A 45 7.15 24.88 30.04
CA GLN A 45 8.15 24.00 29.42
C GLN A 45 7.59 22.60 29.17
N LEU A 46 6.76 22.07 30.08
CA LEU A 46 6.07 20.80 29.88
C LEU A 46 5.10 20.86 28.69
N LEU A 47 4.32 21.94 28.58
CA LEU A 47 3.41 22.15 27.45
C LEU A 47 4.16 22.26 26.12
N LYS A 48 5.29 22.98 26.11
CA LYS A 48 6.15 23.10 24.92
C LYS A 48 6.74 21.75 24.53
N ARG A 49 7.29 21.00 25.49
CA ARG A 49 7.86 19.67 25.27
C ARG A 49 6.81 18.69 24.77
N TYR A 50 5.61 18.73 25.35
CA TYR A 50 4.47 17.97 24.89
C TYR A 50 4.17 18.23 23.41
N LYS A 51 3.97 19.51 23.03
CA LYS A 51 3.67 19.90 21.65
C LYS A 51 4.76 19.43 20.68
N GLN A 52 6.04 19.56 21.06
CA GLN A 52 7.15 19.10 20.24
C GLN A 52 7.15 17.58 20.04
N LEU A 53 7.02 16.80 21.11
CA LEU A 53 6.97 15.34 21.03
C LEU A 53 5.72 14.86 20.28
N SER A 54 4.58 15.52 20.48
CA SER A 54 3.33 15.24 19.78
C SER A 54 3.46 15.43 18.27
N ILE A 55 4.10 16.52 17.84
CA ILE A 55 4.36 16.79 16.42
C ILE A 55 5.32 15.73 15.85
N GLN A 56 6.37 15.36 16.59
CA GLN A 56 7.28 14.29 16.16
C GLN A 56 6.54 12.96 15.99
N ALA A 57 5.76 12.56 16.99
CA ALA A 57 4.94 11.35 16.94
C ALA A 57 3.94 11.36 15.78
N GLU A 58 3.30 12.50 15.50
CA GLU A 58 2.40 12.62 14.35
C GLU A 58 3.14 12.48 13.01
N LYS A 59 4.30 13.12 12.85
CA LYS A 59 5.14 12.97 11.64
C LYS A 59 5.58 11.53 11.46
N SER A 60 6.02 10.86 12.51
CA SER A 60 6.43 9.46 12.50
C SER A 60 5.26 8.54 12.14
N ALA A 61 4.06 8.79 12.70
CA ALA A 61 2.85 8.05 12.40
C ALA A 61 2.42 8.21 10.93
N GLU A 62 2.34 9.45 10.41
CA GLU A 62 2.03 9.71 9.01
C GLU A 62 3.08 9.08 8.08
N ALA A 63 4.37 9.18 8.42
CA ALA A 63 5.44 8.57 7.66
C ALA A 63 5.38 7.04 7.66
N MET A 64 4.96 6.41 8.76
CA MET A 64 4.72 4.97 8.87
C MET A 64 3.52 4.57 8.01
N ASN A 65 2.39 5.26 8.16
CA ASN A 65 1.18 5.01 7.38
C ASN A 65 1.45 5.17 5.87
N HIS A 66 2.27 6.15 5.49
CA HIS A 66 2.61 6.40 4.09
C HIS A 66 3.46 5.26 3.53
N ALA A 67 4.47 4.84 4.31
CA ALA A 67 5.28 3.68 3.99
C ALA A 67 4.44 2.39 3.84
N GLN A 68 3.43 2.21 4.69
CA GLN A 68 2.53 1.05 4.67
C GLN A 68 1.62 1.08 3.44
N SER A 69 1.04 2.25 3.14
CA SER A 69 0.22 2.46 1.94
C SER A 69 1.00 2.17 0.66
N GLU A 70 2.24 2.66 0.55
CA GLU A 70 3.09 2.36 -0.59
C GLU A 70 3.46 0.88 -0.66
N TYR A 71 3.80 0.25 0.46
CA TYR A 71 4.03 -1.20 0.52
C TYR A 71 2.82 -1.99 0.00
N ASP A 72 1.62 -1.68 0.47
CA ASP A 72 0.39 -2.38 0.07
C ASP A 72 0.05 -2.17 -1.41
N LYS A 73 0.28 -0.96 -1.92
CA LYS A 73 0.16 -0.64 -3.35
C LYS A 73 1.13 -1.48 -4.18
N GLN A 74 2.41 -1.54 -3.81
CA GLN A 74 3.39 -2.36 -4.52
C GLN A 74 3.04 -3.85 -4.46
N ARG A 75 2.61 -4.35 -3.29
CA ARG A 75 2.19 -5.75 -3.13
C ARG A 75 0.99 -6.09 -4.03
N LYS A 76 -0.01 -5.21 -4.14
CA LYS A 76 -1.14 -5.40 -5.07
C LYS A 76 -0.69 -5.45 -6.53
N LEU A 77 0.23 -4.56 -6.93
CA LEU A 77 0.79 -4.55 -8.28
C LEU A 77 1.52 -5.87 -8.60
N VAL A 78 2.32 -6.41 -7.66
CA VAL A 78 2.98 -7.71 -7.82
C VAL A 78 1.98 -8.84 -8.09
N VAL A 79 0.91 -8.92 -7.30
CA VAL A 79 -0.12 -9.96 -7.45
C VAL A 79 -0.82 -9.83 -8.81
N LEU A 80 -1.18 -8.62 -9.21
CA LEU A 80 -1.81 -8.35 -10.51
C LEU A 80 -0.89 -8.72 -11.67
N SER A 81 0.40 -8.36 -11.61
CA SER A 81 1.40 -8.70 -12.63
C SER A 81 1.60 -10.21 -12.76
N ARG A 82 1.65 -10.95 -11.63
CA ARG A 82 1.73 -12.42 -11.65
C ARG A 82 0.50 -13.06 -12.31
N LYS A 83 -0.71 -12.57 -12.02
CA LYS A 83 -1.95 -13.08 -12.64
C LYS A 83 -1.96 -12.86 -14.15
N LYS A 84 -1.52 -11.67 -14.61
CA LYS A 84 -1.36 -11.37 -16.05
C LYS A 84 -0.35 -12.31 -16.70
N ALA A 85 0.80 -12.53 -16.05
CA ALA A 85 1.84 -13.42 -16.56
C ALA A 85 1.36 -14.88 -16.70
N SER A 86 0.69 -15.42 -15.68
CA SER A 86 0.12 -16.76 -15.73
C SER A 86 -0.93 -16.93 -16.84
N SER A 87 -1.76 -15.91 -17.07
CA SER A 87 -2.77 -15.94 -18.13
C SER A 87 -2.14 -15.94 -19.53
N ALA A 88 -1.08 -15.15 -19.73
CA ALA A 88 -0.34 -15.12 -20.99
C ALA A 88 0.37 -16.45 -21.28
N GLN A 89 0.91 -17.12 -20.25
CA GLN A 89 1.54 -18.43 -20.41
C GLN A 89 0.55 -19.49 -20.90
N LYS A 90 -0.66 -19.56 -20.32
CA LYS A 90 -1.69 -20.51 -20.76
C LYS A 90 -2.07 -20.32 -22.23
N GLN A 91 -2.20 -19.07 -22.67
CA GLN A 91 -2.51 -18.74 -24.08
C GLN A 91 -1.41 -19.21 -25.03
N LEU A 92 -0.14 -19.14 -24.61
CA LEU A 92 0.96 -19.67 -25.40
C LEU A 92 0.93 -21.19 -25.48
N ASP A 93 0.72 -21.88 -24.36
CA ASP A 93 0.67 -23.34 -24.34
C ASP A 93 -0.44 -23.86 -25.26
N ASP A 94 -1.60 -23.21 -25.26
CA ASP A 94 -2.71 -23.54 -26.16
C ASP A 94 -2.41 -23.22 -27.63
N ALA A 95 -1.71 -22.11 -27.91
CA ALA A 95 -1.29 -21.75 -29.27
C ALA A 95 -0.28 -22.76 -29.84
N THR A 96 0.69 -23.19 -29.03
CA THR A 96 1.68 -24.20 -29.40
C THR A 96 1.01 -25.55 -29.72
N LYS A 97 0.10 -26.02 -28.86
CA LYS A 97 -0.66 -27.26 -29.12
C LYS A 97 -1.45 -27.21 -30.44
N LYS A 98 -2.07 -26.07 -30.75
CA LYS A 98 -2.77 -25.88 -32.04
C LYS A 98 -1.80 -25.88 -33.22
N MET A 99 -0.57 -25.39 -33.03
CA MET A 99 0.45 -25.34 -34.07
C MET A 99 0.93 -26.74 -34.42
N ASP A 100 1.21 -27.54 -33.40
CA ASP A 100 1.61 -28.94 -33.56
C ASP A 100 0.51 -29.74 -34.26
N ALA A 101 -0.76 -29.53 -33.87
CA ALA A 101 -1.90 -30.17 -34.52
C ALA A 101 -2.08 -29.74 -35.99
N ALA A 102 -1.86 -28.46 -36.32
CA ALA A 102 -1.92 -27.96 -37.69
C ALA A 102 -0.78 -28.52 -38.56
N GLN A 103 0.43 -28.64 -37.99
CA GLN A 103 1.57 -29.27 -38.67
C GLN A 103 1.29 -30.73 -39.04
N VAL A 104 0.75 -31.52 -38.10
CA VAL A 104 0.40 -32.93 -38.37
C VAL A 104 -0.60 -33.06 -39.52
N LYS A 105 -1.60 -32.16 -39.61
CA LYS A 105 -2.56 -32.14 -40.72
C LYS A 105 -1.90 -31.80 -42.06
N ILE A 106 -0.99 -30.82 -42.08
CA ILE A 106 -0.24 -30.44 -43.27
C ILE A 106 0.69 -31.58 -43.71
N ASP A 107 1.37 -32.25 -42.78
CA ASP A 107 2.24 -33.39 -43.08
C ASP A 107 1.44 -34.59 -43.62
N ALA A 108 0.23 -34.81 -43.11
CA ALA A 108 -0.69 -35.80 -43.67
C ALA A 108 -1.12 -35.44 -45.09
N LEU A 109 -1.48 -34.17 -45.34
CA LEU A 109 -1.87 -33.69 -46.66
C LEU A 109 -0.71 -33.77 -47.66
N ALA A 110 0.49 -33.35 -47.26
CA ALA A 110 1.69 -33.42 -48.09
C ALA A 110 2.00 -34.87 -48.48
N ARG A 111 1.93 -35.82 -47.53
CA ARG A 111 2.08 -37.25 -47.81
C ARG A 111 0.98 -37.79 -48.74
N ALA A 112 -0.27 -37.36 -48.54
CA ALA A 112 -1.40 -37.76 -49.37
C ALA A 112 -1.27 -37.23 -50.80
N SER A 113 -0.91 -35.96 -51.00
CA SER A 113 -0.63 -35.39 -52.31
C SER A 113 0.56 -36.10 -52.99
N TYR A 114 1.64 -36.40 -52.26
CA TYR A 114 2.81 -37.06 -52.85
C TYR A 114 2.56 -38.52 -53.25
N ARG A 115 1.75 -39.26 -52.47
CA ARG A 115 1.34 -40.63 -52.80
C ARG A 115 0.23 -40.66 -53.86
N GLY A 116 -0.83 -39.88 -53.68
CA GLY A 116 -1.98 -39.80 -54.59
C GLY A 116 -1.60 -39.30 -55.99
N ALA A 117 -0.74 -38.29 -56.11
CA ALA A 117 -0.27 -37.79 -57.41
C ALA A 117 0.55 -38.83 -58.19
N ARG A 118 1.25 -39.74 -57.51
CA ARG A 118 2.00 -40.82 -58.18
C ARG A 118 1.09 -41.97 -58.61
N VAL A 119 0.09 -42.33 -57.81
CA VAL A 119 -0.80 -43.47 -58.09
C VAL A 119 -1.89 -43.10 -59.10
N ASN A 120 -2.51 -41.92 -59.00
CA ASN A 120 -3.57 -41.50 -59.93
C ASN A 120 -3.06 -41.18 -61.34
N ARG A 121 -1.80 -40.72 -61.51
CA ARG A 121 -1.26 -40.48 -62.87
C ARG A 121 -1.06 -41.76 -63.67
N LEU A 122 -0.67 -42.85 -63.01
CA LEU A 122 -0.54 -44.16 -63.64
C LEU A 122 -1.94 -44.73 -63.97
N TYR A 123 -2.90 -44.60 -63.05
CA TYR A 123 -4.25 -45.13 -63.25
C TYR A 123 -5.07 -44.33 -64.29
N ALA A 124 -4.97 -42.99 -64.29
CA ALA A 124 -5.65 -42.13 -65.26
C ALA A 124 -5.08 -42.24 -66.68
N MET A 125 -3.83 -42.71 -66.84
CA MET A 125 -3.28 -43.11 -68.14
C MET A 125 -3.81 -44.46 -68.63
N LEU A 126 -4.22 -45.34 -67.72
CA LEU A 126 -4.67 -46.71 -68.03
C LEU A 126 -6.21 -46.84 -68.17
N VAL A 127 -6.99 -45.93 -67.56
CA VAL A 127 -8.46 -45.96 -67.58
C VAL A 127 -9.01 -44.62 -68.08
N SER A 128 -9.43 -44.63 -69.35
CA SER A 128 -9.91 -43.49 -70.15
C SER A 128 -11.09 -42.70 -69.55
N ASP A 129 -11.91 -43.31 -68.67
CA ASP A 129 -13.20 -42.74 -68.23
C ASP A 129 -13.18 -42.12 -66.81
N SER A 130 -12.01 -41.95 -66.18
CA SER A 130 -11.87 -41.30 -64.86
C SER A 130 -11.53 -39.78 -64.80
N PRO A 131 -11.54 -38.96 -65.88
CA PRO A 131 -11.11 -37.55 -65.80
C PRO A 131 -11.87 -36.70 -64.77
N GLN A 132 -13.19 -36.91 -64.64
CA GLN A 132 -14.04 -36.11 -63.75
C GLN A 132 -13.71 -36.36 -62.27
N ASN A 133 -13.54 -37.62 -61.87
CA ASN A 133 -13.15 -38.00 -60.51
C ASN A 133 -11.76 -37.47 -60.13
N LEU A 134 -10.85 -37.33 -61.10
CA LEU A 134 -9.54 -36.72 -60.85
C LEU A 134 -9.67 -35.23 -60.54
N LEU A 135 -10.51 -34.50 -61.29
CA LEU A 135 -10.77 -33.08 -61.10
C LEU A 135 -11.47 -32.79 -59.77
N ASP A 136 -12.45 -33.61 -59.38
CA ASP A 136 -13.17 -33.47 -58.10
C ASP A 136 -12.22 -33.67 -56.92
N ASN A 137 -11.41 -34.76 -56.94
CA ASN A 137 -10.41 -35.02 -55.91
C ASN A 137 -9.32 -33.93 -55.83
N MET A 138 -8.94 -33.32 -56.96
CA MET A 138 -8.00 -32.20 -56.99
C MET A 138 -8.59 -30.93 -56.39
N THR A 139 -9.87 -30.66 -56.67
CA THR A 139 -10.60 -29.51 -56.12
C THR A 139 -10.75 -29.64 -54.62
N ASP A 140 -11.12 -30.82 -54.12
CA ASP A 140 -11.21 -31.12 -52.69
C ASP A 140 -9.86 -30.98 -51.98
N LEU A 141 -8.79 -31.55 -52.55
CA LEU A 141 -7.43 -31.40 -52.03
C LEU A 141 -6.97 -29.94 -52.01
N GLU A 142 -7.33 -29.15 -53.03
CA GLU A 142 -6.99 -27.74 -53.10
C GLU A 142 -7.71 -26.93 -52.02
N VAL A 143 -9.00 -27.16 -51.81
CA VAL A 143 -9.78 -26.52 -50.74
C VAL A 143 -9.20 -26.89 -49.37
N ILE A 144 -8.92 -28.18 -49.13
CA ILE A 144 -8.31 -28.64 -47.87
C ILE A 144 -6.91 -28.04 -47.68
N SER A 145 -6.10 -27.94 -48.74
CA SER A 145 -4.75 -27.36 -48.71
C SER A 145 -4.78 -25.86 -48.40
N ARG A 146 -5.69 -25.11 -49.04
CA ARG A 146 -5.91 -23.69 -48.77
C ARG A 146 -6.36 -23.48 -47.32
N GLN A 147 -7.29 -24.29 -46.83
CA GLN A 147 -7.76 -24.23 -45.44
C GLN A 147 -6.64 -24.58 -44.46
N ALA A 148 -5.88 -25.65 -44.68
CA ALA A 148 -4.77 -26.05 -43.81
C ALA A 148 -3.67 -24.97 -43.76
N THR A 149 -3.38 -24.33 -44.90
CA THR A 149 -2.43 -23.22 -44.98
C THR A 149 -2.95 -21.98 -44.24
N ALA A 150 -4.24 -21.66 -44.36
CA ALA A 150 -4.87 -20.57 -43.63
C ALA A 150 -4.86 -20.82 -42.11
N ASP A 151 -5.19 -22.05 -41.69
CA ASP A 151 -5.15 -22.49 -40.30
C ASP A 151 -3.73 -22.38 -39.72
N LEU A 152 -2.71 -22.87 -40.44
CA LEU A 152 -1.32 -22.75 -39.98
C LEU A 152 -0.87 -21.29 -39.89
N ARG A 153 -1.25 -20.43 -40.84
CA ARG A 153 -0.94 -18.98 -40.77
C ARG A 153 -1.62 -18.33 -39.57
N ALA A 154 -2.89 -18.63 -39.34
CA ALA A 154 -3.64 -18.13 -38.19
C ALA A 154 -3.00 -18.58 -36.88
N VAL A 155 -2.66 -19.86 -36.77
CA VAL A 155 -2.01 -20.42 -35.58
C VAL A 155 -0.59 -19.88 -35.38
N LYS A 156 0.22 -19.71 -36.44
CA LYS A 156 1.54 -19.05 -36.35
C LYS A 156 1.43 -17.61 -35.84
N LYS A 157 0.41 -16.86 -36.32
CA LYS A 157 0.13 -15.52 -35.82
C LYS A 157 -0.22 -15.55 -34.33
N THR A 158 -1.11 -16.46 -33.92
CA THR A 158 -1.45 -16.66 -32.50
C THR A 158 -0.23 -17.04 -31.66
N ALA A 159 0.62 -17.94 -32.14
CA ALA A 159 1.85 -18.36 -31.46
C ALA A 159 2.86 -17.21 -31.32
N SER A 160 3.03 -16.39 -32.36
CA SER A 160 3.89 -15.19 -32.31
C SER A 160 3.37 -14.14 -31.32
N THR A 161 2.06 -13.87 -31.33
CA THR A 161 1.42 -12.98 -30.36
C THR A 161 1.57 -13.52 -28.94
N ALA A 162 1.35 -14.82 -28.75
CA ALA A 162 1.48 -15.45 -27.45
C ALA A 162 2.94 -15.52 -26.95
N ALA A 163 3.92 -15.69 -27.84
CA ALA A 163 5.34 -15.69 -27.48
C ALA A 163 5.79 -14.28 -27.05
N THR A 164 5.31 -13.24 -27.75
CA THR A 164 5.49 -11.85 -27.34
C THR A 164 4.82 -11.59 -25.98
N ALA A 165 3.61 -12.11 -25.78
CA ALA A 165 2.90 -12.01 -24.50
C ALA A 165 3.66 -12.75 -23.38
N LYS A 166 4.27 -13.91 -23.64
CA LYS A 166 5.14 -14.64 -22.70
C LYS A 166 6.38 -13.83 -22.34
N LYS A 167 7.12 -13.31 -23.32
CA LYS A 167 8.32 -12.49 -23.05
C LYS A 167 7.98 -11.27 -22.20
N ASN A 168 6.87 -10.60 -22.50
CA ASN A 168 6.37 -9.48 -21.70
C ASN A 168 5.93 -9.92 -20.30
N ALA A 169 5.34 -11.11 -20.16
CA ALA A 169 4.95 -11.71 -18.89
C ALA A 169 6.15 -12.14 -18.03
N GLU A 170 7.20 -12.71 -18.62
CA GLU A 170 8.45 -13.08 -17.94
C GLU A 170 9.17 -11.83 -17.43
N LYS A 171 9.27 -10.79 -18.28
CA LYS A 171 9.79 -9.48 -17.87
C LYS A 171 8.95 -8.88 -16.74
N ALA A 172 7.63 -8.93 -16.84
CA ALA A 172 6.75 -8.49 -15.76
C ALA A 172 6.92 -9.34 -14.49
N GLY A 173 7.29 -10.62 -14.62
CA GLY A 173 7.61 -11.52 -13.52
C GLY A 173 8.91 -11.17 -12.80
N THR A 174 9.97 -10.84 -13.54
CA THR A 174 11.24 -10.35 -12.97
C THR A 174 11.08 -8.97 -12.34
N ASP A 175 10.34 -8.07 -12.98
CA ASP A 175 10.02 -6.74 -12.44
C ASP A 175 9.19 -6.89 -11.14
N ALA A 176 8.25 -7.83 -11.10
CA ALA A 176 7.47 -8.14 -9.90
C ALA A 176 8.32 -8.77 -8.78
N ALA A 177 9.34 -9.58 -9.10
CA ALA A 177 10.27 -10.12 -8.11
C ALA A 177 11.18 -9.03 -7.51
N ALA A 178 11.65 -8.09 -8.33
CA ALA A 178 12.34 -6.90 -7.84
C ALA A 178 11.44 -6.07 -6.91
N ALA A 179 10.18 -5.87 -7.29
CA ALA A 179 9.19 -5.19 -6.47
C ALA A 179 8.89 -5.91 -5.14
N VAL A 180 8.98 -7.25 -5.07
CA VAL A 180 8.90 -7.98 -3.78
C VAL A 180 10.08 -7.67 -2.88
N LYS A 181 11.30 -7.58 -3.44
CA LYS A 181 12.50 -7.20 -2.69
C LYS A 181 12.37 -5.76 -2.17
N ASP A 182 11.81 -4.86 -2.97
CA ASP A 182 11.48 -3.49 -2.54
C ASP A 182 10.43 -3.46 -1.45
N ALA A 183 9.37 -4.25 -1.58
CA ALA A 183 8.33 -4.38 -0.57
C ALA A 183 8.92 -4.95 0.75
N GLN A 184 9.84 -5.91 0.69
CA GLN A 184 10.54 -6.43 1.86
C GLN A 184 11.45 -5.38 2.52
N ARG A 185 12.20 -4.59 1.73
CA ARG A 185 12.95 -3.43 2.25
C ARG A 185 12.01 -2.45 2.96
N LYS A 186 10.85 -2.17 2.36
CA LYS A 186 9.86 -1.26 2.94
C LYS A 186 9.28 -1.77 4.25
N ARG A 187 9.16 -3.09 4.43
CA ARG A 187 8.80 -3.70 5.71
C ARG A 187 9.85 -3.45 6.80
N GLY A 188 11.14 -3.44 6.44
CA GLY A 188 12.22 -3.04 7.35
C GLY A 188 12.10 -1.57 7.77
N ASP A 189 11.88 -0.67 6.81
CA ASP A 189 11.63 0.76 7.09
C ASP A 189 10.42 0.94 8.04
N LEU A 190 9.36 0.15 7.83
CA LEU A 190 8.15 0.19 8.66
C LEU A 190 8.41 -0.26 10.09
N GLN A 191 9.19 -1.32 10.30
CA GLN A 191 9.57 -1.76 11.64
C GLN A 191 10.41 -0.70 12.37
N ALA A 192 11.36 -0.07 11.68
CA ALA A 192 12.16 1.01 12.26
C ALA A 192 11.28 2.21 12.68
N LYS A 193 10.39 2.66 11.79
CA LYS A 193 9.43 3.75 12.09
C LYS A 193 8.46 3.40 13.21
N GLN A 194 8.04 2.14 13.29
CA GLN A 194 7.16 1.69 14.37
C GLN A 194 7.87 1.75 15.73
N ALA A 195 9.15 1.38 15.80
CA ALA A 195 9.93 1.49 17.03
C ALA A 195 10.14 2.96 17.44
N GLU A 196 10.45 3.84 16.48
CA GLU A 196 10.56 5.28 16.69
C GLU A 196 9.26 5.88 17.25
N LEU A 197 8.13 5.62 16.59
CA LEU A 197 6.81 6.08 17.03
C LEU A 197 6.47 5.58 18.44
N GLN A 198 6.82 4.33 18.78
CA GLN A 198 6.59 3.80 20.13
C GLN A 198 7.36 4.58 21.20
N LEU A 199 8.63 4.91 20.95
CA LEU A 199 9.43 5.70 21.88
C LEU A 199 8.86 7.12 22.05
N GLU A 200 8.47 7.75 20.94
CA GLU A 200 7.85 9.08 20.96
C GLU A 200 6.51 9.08 21.71
N ALA A 201 5.65 8.08 21.43
CA ALA A 201 4.34 7.93 22.09
C ALA A 201 4.47 7.72 23.60
N ILE A 202 5.47 6.95 24.06
CA ILE A 202 5.79 6.81 25.49
C ILE A 202 6.16 8.18 26.07
N GLY A 203 7.01 8.94 25.38
CA GLY A 203 7.40 10.30 25.78
C GLY A 203 6.20 11.26 25.89
N VAL A 204 5.35 11.30 24.87
CA VAL A 204 4.11 12.11 24.86
C VAL A 204 3.20 11.73 26.02
N ARG A 205 2.96 10.43 26.22
CA ARG A 205 2.08 9.93 27.28
C ARG A 205 2.64 10.23 28.68
N ALA A 206 3.95 10.09 28.88
CA ALA A 206 4.61 10.42 30.13
C ALA A 206 4.46 11.92 30.47
N VAL A 207 4.64 12.81 29.49
CA VAL A 207 4.45 14.25 29.68
C VAL A 207 2.96 14.58 29.90
N TYR A 208 2.05 13.93 29.18
CA TYR A 208 0.60 14.13 29.36
C TYR A 208 0.14 13.78 30.78
N HIS A 209 0.54 12.62 31.30
CA HIS A 209 0.15 12.17 32.64
C HIS A 209 0.80 12.97 33.78
N SER A 210 1.90 13.68 33.52
CA SER A 210 2.51 14.58 34.52
C SER A 210 1.85 15.95 34.56
N MET A 211 0.91 16.26 33.67
CA MET A 211 0.23 17.56 33.64
C MET A 211 -0.89 17.70 34.68
N THR A 212 -1.05 18.92 35.16
CA THR A 212 -2.14 19.35 36.06
C THR A 212 -3.40 19.73 35.28
N GLY A 213 -4.55 19.84 35.97
CA GLY A 213 -5.83 20.20 35.34
C GLY A 213 -5.81 21.52 34.56
N ARG A 214 -5.05 22.53 35.02
CA ARG A 214 -4.89 23.82 34.30
C ARG A 214 -4.14 23.64 32.98
N GLN A 215 -3.10 22.80 32.96
CA GLN A 215 -2.32 22.53 31.75
C GLN A 215 -3.11 21.68 30.75
N LEU A 216 -3.87 20.70 31.24
CA LEU A 216 -4.79 19.91 30.41
C LEU A 216 -5.90 20.79 29.79
N ALA A 217 -6.41 21.77 30.53
CA ALA A 217 -7.34 22.76 29.98
C ALA A 217 -6.68 23.65 28.91
N ALA A 218 -5.44 24.08 29.14
CA ALA A 218 -4.66 24.86 28.16
C ALA A 218 -4.36 24.07 26.88
N LEU A 219 -4.16 22.74 26.97
CA LEU A 219 -3.99 21.86 25.82
C LEU A 219 -5.25 21.78 24.94
N ARG A 220 -6.42 21.67 25.56
CA ARG A 220 -7.71 21.63 24.85
C ARG A 220 -8.05 22.96 24.16
N GLY A 221 -7.43 24.05 24.63
CA GLY A 221 -7.69 25.38 24.11
C GLY A 221 -9.06 25.93 24.49
N PRO A 222 -9.41 27.13 24.01
CA PRO A 222 -10.73 27.68 24.21
C PRO A 222 -11.77 26.84 23.46
N LYS A 223 -12.97 26.75 24.02
CA LYS A 223 -14.11 26.21 23.26
C LYS A 223 -14.53 27.23 22.23
N TYR A 224 -14.71 26.78 20.99
CA TYR A 224 -15.26 27.57 19.92
C TYR A 224 -16.76 27.31 19.80
N ASP A 225 -17.55 28.37 19.70
CA ASP A 225 -19.00 28.28 19.50
C ASP A 225 -19.28 28.07 18.02
N PHE A 226 -19.21 26.81 17.60
CA PHE A 226 -19.58 26.39 16.25
C PHE A 226 -20.96 25.74 16.30
N ASP A 227 -21.92 26.26 15.54
CA ASP A 227 -23.24 25.64 15.37
C ASP A 227 -23.20 24.68 14.16
N PRO A 228 -23.29 23.35 14.35
CA PRO A 228 -23.31 22.39 13.24
C PRO A 228 -24.44 22.61 12.23
N ARG A 229 -25.51 23.35 12.60
CA ARG A 229 -26.63 23.66 11.70
C ARG A 229 -26.27 24.63 10.58
N ILE A 230 -25.14 25.35 10.68
CA ILE A 230 -24.66 26.24 9.61
C ILE A 230 -24.15 25.44 8.41
N VAL A 231 -23.80 24.16 8.61
CA VAL A 231 -23.35 23.30 7.52
C VAL A 231 -24.55 22.99 6.62
N PRO A 232 -24.45 23.27 5.31
CA PRO A 232 -25.53 22.95 4.37
C PRO A 232 -25.95 21.49 4.44
N LYS A 233 -27.26 21.24 4.37
CA LYS A 233 -27.79 19.90 4.16
C LYS A 233 -27.63 19.52 2.69
N GLY A 234 -27.28 18.27 2.42
CA GLY A 234 -27.19 17.76 1.06
C GLY A 234 -26.64 16.35 1.00
N THR A 235 -26.77 15.73 -0.17
CA THR A 235 -26.37 14.33 -0.43
C THR A 235 -25.04 14.23 -1.19
N SER A 236 -24.34 15.36 -1.39
CA SER A 236 -23.03 15.32 -2.03
C SER A 236 -22.03 14.57 -1.13
N PRO A 237 -21.07 13.83 -1.70
CA PRO A 237 -20.10 13.09 -0.90
C PRO A 237 -19.33 13.94 0.12
N ALA A 238 -19.03 15.19 -0.25
CA ALA A 238 -18.38 16.17 0.62
C ALA A 238 -19.24 16.52 1.84
N LEU A 239 -20.54 16.78 1.67
CA LEU A 239 -21.43 17.11 2.78
C LEU A 239 -21.70 15.90 3.68
N ILE A 240 -21.84 14.70 3.10
CA ILE A 240 -21.96 13.46 3.88
C ILE A 240 -20.70 13.26 4.74
N ALA A 241 -19.52 13.48 4.18
CA ALA A 241 -18.27 13.40 4.93
C ALA A 241 -18.21 14.43 6.07
N VAL A 242 -18.58 15.68 5.83
CA VAL A 242 -18.65 16.71 6.88
C VAL A 242 -19.58 16.29 8.01
N HIS A 243 -20.83 15.93 7.68
CA HIS A 243 -21.81 15.52 8.69
C HIS A 243 -21.33 14.29 9.46
N ALA A 244 -20.71 13.32 8.79
CA ALA A 244 -20.11 12.15 9.43
C ALA A 244 -19.02 12.57 10.43
N ALA A 245 -18.04 13.38 10.01
CA ALA A 245 -16.96 13.82 10.90
C ALA A 245 -17.48 14.60 12.11
N LEU A 246 -18.50 15.46 11.93
CA LEU A 246 -19.12 16.20 13.02
C LEU A 246 -19.73 15.27 14.09
N THR A 247 -20.16 14.05 13.71
CA THR A 247 -20.64 13.06 14.69
C THR A 247 -19.55 12.44 15.56
N ARG A 248 -18.27 12.74 15.28
CA ARG A 248 -17.09 12.21 15.99
C ARG A 248 -16.46 13.25 16.91
N ILE A 249 -17.03 14.44 17.03
CA ILE A 249 -16.55 15.46 17.97
C ILE A 249 -16.54 14.86 19.38
N GLY A 250 -15.38 14.93 20.05
CA GLY A 250 -15.16 14.33 21.36
C GLY A 250 -14.39 13.02 21.33
N ASP A 251 -14.29 12.34 20.19
CA ASP A 251 -13.57 11.07 20.09
C ASP A 251 -12.05 11.26 20.29
N PRO A 252 -11.37 10.31 20.95
CA PRO A 252 -9.95 10.43 21.26
C PRO A 252 -9.05 10.35 20.02
N TYR A 253 -7.91 11.05 20.10
CA TYR A 253 -6.84 10.91 19.13
C TYR A 253 -5.97 9.68 19.44
N VAL A 254 -5.75 8.84 18.43
CA VAL A 254 -4.82 7.70 18.48
C VAL A 254 -4.04 7.62 17.17
N TRP A 255 -2.71 7.61 17.24
CA TRP A 255 -1.83 7.50 16.08
C TRP A 255 -2.16 6.25 15.26
N GLY A 256 -2.41 6.42 13.96
CA GLY A 256 -2.76 5.32 13.07
C GLY A 256 -4.25 4.95 13.05
N ALA A 257 -5.09 5.50 13.93
CA ALA A 257 -6.49 5.11 14.02
C ALA A 257 -7.36 5.72 12.90
N THR A 258 -8.33 4.95 12.42
CA THR A 258 -9.24 5.32 11.31
C THR A 258 -10.72 5.11 11.67
N GLY A 259 -11.07 5.22 12.94
CA GLY A 259 -12.43 5.09 13.44
C GLY A 259 -12.95 3.65 13.65
N PRO A 260 -14.21 3.52 14.07
CA PRO A 260 -15.19 4.61 14.19
C PRO A 260 -15.11 5.42 15.49
N ASP A 261 -14.35 4.97 16.50
CA ASP A 261 -14.38 5.54 17.84
C ASP A 261 -13.07 6.24 18.25
N GLU A 262 -12.01 6.14 17.44
CA GLU A 262 -10.71 6.76 17.67
C GLU A 262 -10.07 7.16 16.33
N PHE A 263 -9.34 8.27 16.28
CA PHE A 263 -8.84 8.81 15.01
C PHE A 263 -7.44 9.41 15.11
N ASP A 264 -6.66 9.32 14.03
CA ASP A 264 -5.65 10.34 13.73
C ASP A 264 -6.18 11.36 12.71
N CYS A 265 -5.38 12.38 12.39
CA CYS A 265 -5.82 13.50 11.56
C CYS A 265 -6.32 13.03 10.19
N SER A 266 -5.52 12.26 9.46
CA SER A 266 -5.85 11.74 8.13
C SER A 266 -6.87 10.58 8.17
N GLY A 267 -6.89 9.80 9.25
CA GLY A 267 -7.80 8.70 9.50
C GLY A 267 -9.24 9.14 9.72
N LEU A 268 -9.46 10.29 10.38
CA LEU A 268 -10.77 10.94 10.47
C LEU A 268 -11.30 11.28 9.06
N MET A 269 -10.45 11.83 8.19
CA MET A 269 -10.84 12.17 6.82
C MET A 269 -11.22 10.92 6.02
N VAL A 270 -10.40 9.86 6.12
CA VAL A 270 -10.64 8.57 5.46
C VAL A 270 -11.99 8.00 5.89
N TRP A 271 -12.25 7.97 7.20
CA TRP A 271 -13.48 7.43 7.75
C TRP A 271 -14.71 8.25 7.33
N ALA A 272 -14.61 9.58 7.39
CA ALA A 272 -15.68 10.50 7.01
C ALA A 272 -16.07 10.32 5.54
N TYR A 273 -15.10 10.33 4.62
CA TYR A 273 -15.37 10.11 3.20
C TYR A 273 -15.84 8.68 2.89
N LYS A 274 -15.44 7.70 3.68
CA LYS A 274 -15.96 6.32 3.55
C LYS A 274 -17.45 6.25 3.83
N GLN A 275 -18.00 7.06 4.74
CA GLN A 275 -19.47 7.14 4.96
C GLN A 275 -20.20 7.65 3.71
N ALA A 276 -19.52 8.42 2.88
CA ALA A 276 -20.02 8.88 1.58
C ALA A 276 -19.73 7.90 0.43
N GLY A 277 -19.28 6.66 0.72
CA GLY A 277 -18.90 5.66 -0.27
C GLY A 277 -17.61 6.01 -1.05
N LYS A 278 -16.83 6.99 -0.59
CA LYS A 278 -15.63 7.47 -1.27
C LYS A 278 -14.37 7.01 -0.55
N THR A 279 -13.47 6.40 -1.30
CA THR A 279 -12.12 6.06 -0.80
C THR A 279 -11.16 7.20 -1.11
N ILE A 280 -10.46 7.69 -0.09
CA ILE A 280 -9.38 8.67 -0.23
C ILE A 280 -8.06 8.08 0.29
N PRO A 281 -6.90 8.67 -0.05
CA PRO A 281 -5.61 8.18 0.44
C PRO A 281 -5.50 8.19 1.96
N ARG A 282 -4.73 7.25 2.53
CA ARG A 282 -4.63 7.05 3.99
C ARG A 282 -3.92 8.19 4.72
N THR A 283 -2.93 8.83 4.10
CA THR A 283 -2.06 9.79 4.78
C THR A 283 -2.29 11.20 4.30
N SER A 284 -2.00 12.20 5.14
CA SER A 284 -2.11 13.61 4.80
C SER A 284 -1.25 13.97 3.57
N GLN A 285 -0.04 13.43 3.45
CA GLN A 285 0.82 13.66 2.28
C GLN A 285 0.22 13.07 1.00
N ALA A 286 -0.38 11.88 1.08
CA ALA A 286 -1.03 11.28 -0.07
C ALA A 286 -2.35 12.00 -0.40
N GLN A 287 -3.05 12.52 0.61
CA GLN A 287 -4.25 13.34 0.45
C GLN A 287 -3.93 14.69 -0.21
N MET A 288 -2.75 15.26 0.06
CA MET A 288 -2.23 16.42 -0.66
C MET A 288 -2.03 16.12 -2.17
N GLY A 289 -1.60 14.91 -2.52
CA GLY A 289 -1.41 14.50 -3.91
C GLY A 289 -2.70 14.11 -4.65
N GLY A 290 -3.82 13.93 -3.94
CA GLY A 290 -5.12 13.59 -4.53
C GLY A 290 -6.06 14.79 -4.66
N GLY A 291 -7.29 14.52 -5.12
CA GLY A 291 -8.32 15.53 -5.32
C GLY A 291 -7.93 16.63 -6.32
N ARG A 292 -8.78 17.65 -6.46
CA ARG A 292 -8.48 18.87 -7.21
C ARG A 292 -7.95 19.97 -6.26
N PRO A 293 -6.90 20.72 -6.61
CA PRO A 293 -6.49 21.91 -5.86
C PRO A 293 -7.64 22.93 -5.72
N VAL A 294 -7.72 23.55 -4.55
CA VAL A 294 -8.69 24.61 -4.24
C VAL A 294 -7.96 25.80 -3.62
N ASP A 295 -8.25 27.00 -4.10
CA ASP A 295 -7.76 28.23 -3.49
C ASP A 295 -8.47 28.48 -2.15
N ARG A 296 -7.75 29.07 -1.18
CA ARG A 296 -8.30 29.33 0.16
C ARG A 296 -9.62 30.12 0.13
N LYS A 297 -9.78 31.04 -0.83
CA LYS A 297 -11.01 31.84 -1.01
C LYS A 297 -12.21 31.05 -1.54
N ASP A 298 -11.96 29.89 -2.15
CA ASP A 298 -12.97 29.06 -2.81
C ASP A 298 -13.30 27.79 -2.00
N LEU A 299 -12.88 27.76 -0.72
CA LEU A 299 -13.15 26.67 0.22
C LEU A 299 -14.64 26.44 0.39
N LYS A 300 -15.04 25.17 0.33
CA LYS A 300 -16.40 24.68 0.54
C LYS A 300 -16.40 23.55 1.56
N PRO A 301 -17.49 23.36 2.33
CA PRO A 301 -17.58 22.26 3.27
C PRO A 301 -17.23 20.91 2.62
N GLY A 302 -16.30 20.20 3.24
CA GLY A 302 -15.73 18.94 2.79
C GLY A 302 -14.34 19.07 2.15
N ASP A 303 -13.90 20.26 1.76
CA ASP A 303 -12.52 20.41 1.28
C ASP A 303 -11.52 20.05 2.38
N LEU A 304 -10.52 19.23 2.04
CA LEU A 304 -9.44 18.89 2.96
C LEU A 304 -8.37 19.95 2.91
N ILE A 305 -7.98 20.47 4.08
CA ILE A 305 -6.90 21.44 4.24
C ILE A 305 -5.69 20.70 4.79
N ILE A 306 -4.63 20.71 3.99
CA ILE A 306 -3.32 20.18 4.37
C ILE A 306 -2.55 21.29 5.06
N HIS A 307 -2.02 20.99 6.24
CA HIS A 307 -1.26 21.92 7.05
C HIS A 307 0.24 21.61 7.00
N TYR A 308 1.05 22.64 7.19
CA TYR A 308 2.53 22.60 7.20
C TYR A 308 3.17 22.18 5.86
N ASP A 309 4.40 22.63 5.59
CA ASP A 309 5.10 22.37 4.33
C ASP A 309 5.39 20.88 4.08
N ASP A 310 5.65 20.13 5.15
CA ASP A 310 5.85 18.68 5.13
C ASP A 310 4.54 17.87 5.18
N ALA A 311 3.39 18.57 5.16
CA ALA A 311 2.06 17.99 5.06
C ALA A 311 1.76 16.91 6.11
N HIS A 312 2.22 17.08 7.36
CA HIS A 312 2.04 16.09 8.43
C HIS A 312 0.69 16.18 9.15
N HIS A 313 -0.14 17.16 8.83
CA HIS A 313 -1.45 17.33 9.45
C HIS A 313 -2.52 17.70 8.42
N VAL A 314 -3.76 17.27 8.66
CA VAL A 314 -4.91 17.54 7.79
C VAL A 314 -6.16 17.79 8.61
N SER A 315 -6.98 18.73 8.13
CA SER A 315 -8.31 19.03 8.64
C SER A 315 -9.33 19.05 7.50
N MET A 316 -10.62 18.99 7.82
CA MET A 316 -11.69 19.18 6.85
C MET A 316 -12.42 20.49 7.12
N TYR A 317 -12.57 21.31 6.09
CA TYR A 317 -13.33 22.54 6.16
C TYR A 317 -14.81 22.24 6.37
N VAL A 318 -15.43 22.87 7.36
CA VAL A 318 -16.86 22.68 7.68
C VAL A 318 -17.72 23.89 7.33
N GLY A 319 -17.10 25.01 6.95
CA GLY A 319 -17.78 26.28 6.64
C GLY A 319 -17.40 27.39 7.63
N ASP A 320 -17.73 28.64 7.27
CA ASP A 320 -17.59 29.82 8.13
C ASP A 320 -16.19 30.02 8.77
N GLY A 321 -15.12 29.64 8.06
CA GLY A 321 -13.76 29.74 8.58
C GLY A 321 -13.36 28.64 9.59
N TYR A 322 -14.20 27.62 9.79
CA TYR A 322 -13.95 26.51 10.71
C TYR A 322 -13.53 25.23 9.99
N VAL A 323 -12.75 24.42 10.71
CA VAL A 323 -12.34 23.08 10.31
C VAL A 323 -12.57 22.08 11.44
N ILE A 324 -12.81 20.82 11.08
CA ILE A 324 -12.79 19.69 12.01
C ILE A 324 -11.50 18.89 11.83
N HIS A 325 -10.87 18.50 12.93
CA HIS A 325 -9.67 17.66 12.90
C HIS A 325 -9.51 16.82 14.18
N ALA A 326 -8.68 15.78 14.08
CA ALA A 326 -8.08 15.09 15.23
C ALA A 326 -6.65 15.61 15.36
N SER A 327 -6.38 16.49 16.32
CA SER A 327 -5.13 17.27 16.36
C SER A 327 -3.93 16.46 16.84
N THR A 328 -4.02 15.90 18.04
CA THR A 328 -2.94 15.15 18.68
C THR A 328 -3.48 14.39 19.88
N PHE A 329 -2.66 13.50 20.45
CA PHE A 329 -2.98 12.72 21.64
C PHE A 329 -3.60 13.60 22.75
N GLY A 330 -4.49 13.05 23.58
CA GLY A 330 -5.07 13.79 24.70
C GLY A 330 -5.95 15.02 24.36
N VAL A 331 -6.05 15.41 23.09
CA VAL A 331 -6.96 16.42 22.57
C VAL A 331 -7.96 15.70 21.66
N PRO A 332 -9.25 15.64 22.03
CA PRO A 332 -10.25 14.95 21.24
C PRO A 332 -10.52 15.66 19.91
N VAL A 333 -11.19 14.96 18.99
CA VAL A 333 -11.71 15.54 17.76
C VAL A 333 -12.52 16.78 18.08
N ALA A 334 -12.20 17.88 17.41
CA ALA A 334 -12.79 19.18 17.70
C ALA A 334 -12.94 20.02 16.43
N VAL A 335 -13.83 21.00 16.52
CA VAL A 335 -13.97 22.08 15.53
C VAL A 335 -13.23 23.30 16.03
N VAL A 336 -12.37 23.86 15.17
CA VAL A 336 -11.55 25.03 15.48
C VAL A 336 -11.52 25.98 14.28
N PRO A 337 -11.23 27.28 14.46
CA PRO A 337 -10.94 28.16 13.33
C PRO A 337 -9.78 27.61 12.51
N VAL A 338 -9.82 27.77 11.19
CA VAL A 338 -8.81 27.23 10.26
C VAL A 338 -7.37 27.60 10.65
N ASP A 339 -7.15 28.83 11.12
CA ASP A 339 -5.84 29.34 11.52
C ASP A 339 -5.35 28.78 12.87
N LYS A 340 -6.22 28.07 13.61
CA LYS A 340 -5.91 27.40 14.88
C LYS A 340 -5.59 25.91 14.70
N ALA A 341 -5.94 25.32 13.55
CA ALA A 341 -5.60 23.94 13.23
C ALA A 341 -4.14 23.76 12.77
N GLY A 342 -3.47 24.85 12.37
CA GLY A 342 -2.06 24.86 11.95
C GLY A 342 -1.84 25.73 10.72
N PRO A 343 -0.58 26.00 10.32
CA PRO A 343 -0.26 26.76 9.12
C PRO A 343 -0.89 26.14 7.87
N PHE A 344 -1.63 26.92 7.11
CA PHE A 344 -2.24 26.49 5.85
C PHE A 344 -1.14 26.24 4.81
N ASN A 345 -1.12 25.05 4.18
CA ASN A 345 -0.27 24.74 3.04
C ASN A 345 -1.10 24.73 1.74
N THR A 346 -2.07 23.82 1.63
CA THR A 346 -2.91 23.69 0.42
C THR A 346 -4.26 23.08 0.74
N ALA A 347 -5.26 23.26 -0.14
CA ALA A 347 -6.57 22.63 0.00
C ALA A 347 -6.92 21.74 -1.20
N ARG A 348 -7.62 20.64 -0.93
CA ARG A 348 -7.99 19.60 -1.90
C ARG A 348 -9.47 19.26 -1.81
N ARG A 349 -10.14 19.31 -2.96
CA ARG A 349 -11.54 18.88 -3.11
C ARG A 349 -11.58 17.49 -3.70
N TYR A 350 -12.14 16.56 -2.93
CA TYR A 350 -12.29 15.17 -3.33
C TYR A 350 -13.55 14.93 -4.13
#